data_AF-D2EG21-F1
#
_entry.id   AF-D2EG21-F1
#
_cell.length_a   1.000
_cell.length_b   1.000
_cell.length_c   1.000
_cell.angle_alpha   90.00
_cell.angle_beta   90.00
_cell.angle_gamma   90.00
#
_symmetry.space_group_name_H-M   'P 1'
#
loop_
_entity.id
_entity.type
_entity.pdbx_description
1 polymer ?
#
loop_
_entity_poly.entity_id
_entity_poly.type
_entity_poly.pdbx_seq_one_letter_code
_entity_poly.pdbx_strand_id
1 'polypeptide(L)' 'MTLLIGGQRLAKQVDTAPIRRVDLALRWIAEGTYQLSATGKKADKALYEILTQAANNQDIAFPISKRVDTERQAASSR' A
#
# COMPACT_ATOMS: atom_id res chain seq x y z
N MET A 1 11.45 7.18 3.42
CA MET A 1 11.33 7.16 4.89
C MET A 1 11.82 8.50 5.42
N THR A 2 11.15 9.10 6.40
CA THR A 2 11.56 10.41 6.95
C THR A 2 12.59 10.20 8.05
N LEU A 3 13.78 10.75 7.87
CA LEU A 3 14.82 10.82 8.88
C LEU A 3 14.70 12.15 9.62
N LEU A 4 14.77 12.09 10.95
CA LEU A 4 14.83 13.26 11.80
C LEU A 4 16.30 13.46 12.20
N ILE A 5 16.93 14.49 11.64
CA ILE A 5 18.32 14.85 11.95
C ILE A 5 18.31 16.32 12.35
N GLY A 6 18.73 16.64 13.57
CA GLY A 6 18.84 18.02 14.05
C GLY A 6 17.52 18.81 14.05
N GLY A 7 16.37 18.14 14.20
CA GLY A 7 15.04 18.78 14.19
C GLY A 7 14.42 18.99 12.80
N GLN A 8 15.12 18.63 11.73
CA GLN A 8 14.58 18.69 10.36
C GLN A 8 14.13 17.31 9.86
N ARG A 9 13.03 17.29 9.09
CA ARG A 9 12.48 16.09 8.44
C ARG A 9 13.06 15.96 7.04
N LEU A 10 13.94 14.99 6.83
CA LEU A 10 14.51 14.69 5.51
C LEU A 10 13.89 13.41 4.96
N ALA A 11 13.29 13.47 3.78
CA ALA A 11 12.84 12.27 3.09
C ALA A 11 14.06 11.61 2.41
N LYS A 12 14.32 10.34 2.73
CA LYS A 12 15.38 9.55 2.10
C LYS A 12 14.81 8.28 1.48
N GLN A 13 15.28 7.95 0.27
CA GLN A 13 15.00 6.69 -0.41
C GLN A 13 15.63 5.53 0.37
N VAL A 14 14.83 4.48 0.62
CA VAL A 14 15.26 3.24 1.29
C VAL A 14 14.61 2.07 0.58
N ASP A 15 15.39 1.03 0.29
CA ASP A 15 14.88 -0.20 -0.31
C ASP A 15 14.10 -1.04 0.70
N THR A 16 13.06 -1.73 0.21
CA THR A 16 12.27 -2.65 1.02
C THR A 16 12.86 -4.07 0.99
N ALA A 17 13.10 -4.63 2.18
CA ALA A 17 13.50 -6.03 2.34
C ALA A 17 12.43 -6.98 1.74
N PRO A 18 12.82 -8.13 1.14
CA PRO A 18 11.88 -9.03 0.46
C PRO A 18 10.70 -9.49 1.34
N ILE A 19 10.97 -9.86 2.60
CA ILE A 19 9.93 -10.26 3.57
C ILE A 19 8.92 -9.15 3.84
N ARG A 20 9.39 -7.89 3.89
CA ARG A 20 8.57 -6.73 4.17
C ARG A 20 7.64 -6.38 3.00
N ARG A 21 7.98 -6.78 1.77
CA ARG A 21 7.11 -6.60 0.60
C ARG A 21 5.84 -7.43 0.73
N VAL A 22 5.98 -8.68 1.18
CA VAL A 22 4.84 -9.58 1.40
C VAL A 22 3.96 -9.07 2.54
N ASP A 23 4.57 -8.66 3.65
CA ASP A 23 3.85 -8.09 4.80
C ASP A 23 3.06 -6.83 4.42
N LEU A 24 3.68 -5.91 3.68
CA LEU A 24 3.01 -4.70 3.19
C LEU A 24 1.84 -5.00 2.25
N ALA A 25 2.01 -5.97 1.34
CA ALA A 25 0.95 -6.37 0.42
C ALA A 25 -0.25 -6.96 1.17
N LEU A 26 -0.01 -7.89 2.11
CA LEU A 26 -1.06 -8.49 2.94
C LEU A 26 -1.78 -7.43 3.78
N ARG A 27 -1.02 -6.50 4.38
CA ARG A 27 -1.57 -5.40 5.15
C ARG A 27 -2.51 -4.52 4.32
N TRP A 28 -2.10 -4.11 3.12
CA TRP A 28 -2.94 -3.27 2.27
C TRP A 28 -4.17 -4.00 1.74
N ILE A 29 -4.08 -5.31 1.48
CA ILE A 29 -5.26 -6.12 1.10
C ILE A 29 -6.26 -6.16 2.25
N ALA A 30 -5.80 -6.42 3.49
CA ALA A 30 -6.66 -6.45 4.67
C ALA A 30 -7.30 -5.07 4.94
N GLU A 31 -6.51 -4.00 4.87
CA GLU A 31 -6.98 -2.63 5.07
C GLU A 31 -8.00 -2.21 4.02
N GLY A 32 -7.73 -2.48 2.74
CA GLY A 32 -8.68 -2.20 1.66
C GLY A 32 -9.98 -3.00 1.83
N THR A 33 -9.90 -4.25 2.26
CA THR A 33 -11.08 -5.11 2.50
C THR A 33 -11.92 -4.54 3.63
N TYR A 34 -11.27 -4.09 4.71
CA TYR A 34 -11.93 -3.42 5.82
C TYR A 34 -12.63 -2.13 5.37
N GLN A 35 -11.97 -1.29 4.57
CA GLN A 35 -12.56 -0.03 4.07
C GLN A 35 -13.79 -0.27 3.19
N LEU A 36 -13.73 -1.24 2.27
CA LEU A 36 -14.88 -1.62 1.44
C LEU A 36 -16.00 -2.23 2.27
N SER A 37 -15.66 -3.04 3.27
CA SER A 37 -16.64 -3.63 4.18
C SER A 37 -17.32 -2.58 5.05
N ALA A 38 -16.59 -1.56 5.49
CA ALA A 38 -17.13 -0.42 6.25
C ALA A 38 -18.13 0.41 5.44
N THR A 39 -18.10 0.34 4.10
CA THR A 39 -19.08 1.01 3.22
C THR A 39 -20.37 0.18 3.04
N GLY A 40 -20.46 -1.00 3.67
CA GLY A 40 -21.66 -1.86 3.66
C GLY A 40 -21.57 -3.08 2.75
N LYS A 41 -20.44 -3.32 2.07
CA LYS A 41 -20.19 -4.59 1.38
C LYS A 41 -19.91 -5.70 2.40
N LYS A 42 -20.35 -6.93 2.12
CA LYS A 42 -19.93 -8.10 2.91
C LYS A 42 -18.44 -8.34 2.74
N ALA A 43 -17.74 -8.71 3.82
CA ALA A 43 -16.29 -8.92 3.82
C ALA A 43 -15.82 -9.87 2.71
N ASP A 44 -16.52 -10.98 2.48
CA ASP A 44 -16.16 -11.97 1.46
C ASP A 44 -16.17 -11.37 0.04
N LYS A 45 -17.19 -10.55 -0.26
CA LYS A 45 -17.32 -9.90 -1.57
C LYS A 45 -16.27 -8.79 -1.75
N ALA A 46 -16.00 -8.04 -0.68
CA ALA A 46 -14.97 -7.01 -0.69
C ALA A 46 -13.58 -7.61 -0.90
N LEU A 47 -13.27 -8.74 -0.26
CA LEU A 47 -12.01 -9.45 -0.42
C LEU A 47 -11.84 -9.98 -1.85
N TYR A 48 -12.88 -10.62 -2.40
CA TYR A 48 -12.86 -11.14 -3.76
C TYR A 48 -12.61 -10.03 -4.79
N GLU A 49 -13.31 -8.90 -4.64
CA GLU A 49 -13.18 -7.73 -5.51
C GLU A 49 -11.74 -7.17 -5.49
N ILE A 50 -11.18 -6.97 -4.30
CA ILE A 50 -9.80 -6.48 -4.14
C ILE A 50 -8.79 -7.44 -4.74
N LEU A 51 -8.94 -8.75 -4.47
CA LEU A 51 -7.99 -9.74 -4.97
C LEU A 51 -8.00 -9.80 -6.50
N THR A 52 -9.18 -9.74 -7.10
CA THR A 52 -9.35 -9.75 -8.56
C THR A 52 -8.76 -8.49 -9.20
N GLN A 53 -9.03 -7.32 -8.63
CA GLN A 53 -8.50 -6.05 -9.15
C GLN A 53 -6.97 -5.96 -8.98
N ALA A 54 -6.45 -6.41 -7.83
CA ALA A 54 -5.02 -6.43 -7.56
C ALA A 54 -4.27 -7.43 -8.47
N ALA A 55 -4.86 -8.61 -8.72
CA ALA A 55 -4.29 -9.59 -9.66
C ALA A 55 -4.21 -9.03 -11.09
N ASN A 56 -5.17 -8.20 -11.49
CA ASN A 56 -5.20 -7.52 -12.78
C ASN A 56 -4.35 -6.22 -12.82
N ASN A 57 -3.60 -5.90 -11.77
CA ASN A 57 -2.80 -4.67 -11.67
C ASN A 57 -3.59 -3.37 -11.96
N GLN A 58 -4.86 -3.34 -11.57
CA GLN A 58 -5.68 -2.14 -11.75
C GLN A 58 -5.33 -1.08 -10.70
N ASP A 59 -5.10 0.16 -11.12
CA ASP A 59 -4.78 1.29 -10.22
C ASP A 59 -5.93 1.63 -9.26
N ILE A 60 -7.16 1.20 -9.59
CA ILE A 60 -8.34 1.32 -8.73
C ILE A 60 -8.19 0.47 -7.46
N ALA A 61 -7.42 -0.61 -7.51
CA ALA A 61 -7.19 -1.47 -6.36
C ALA A 61 -6.36 -0.73 -5.30
N PHE A 62 -6.89 -0.65 -4.08
CA PHE A 62 -6.22 0.00 -2.94
C PHE A 62 -4.75 -0.45 -2.74
N PRO A 63 -4.40 -1.76 -2.79
CA PRO A 63 -3.02 -2.20 -2.63
C PRO A 63 -2.08 -1.72 -3.74
N ILE A 64 -2.57 -1.62 -4.99
CA ILE A 64 -1.78 -1.18 -6.14
C ILE A 64 -1.53 0.32 -6.07
N SER A 65 -2.56 1.11 -5.78
CA SER A 65 -2.43 2.56 -5.57
C SER A 65 -1.40 2.85 -4.47
N LYS A 66 -1.46 2.16 -3.32
CA LYS A 66 -0.47 2.35 -2.24
C LYS A 66 0.94 1.95 -2.63
N ARG A 67 1.12 0.87 -3.40
CA ARG A 67 2.42 0.48 -3.94
C ARG A 67 3.00 1.60 -4.83
N VAL A 68 2.20 2.10 -5.78
CA VAL A 68 2.64 3.15 -6.72
C VAL A 68 2.95 4.45 -5.98
N ASP A 69 2.11 4.88 -5.03
CA ASP A 69 2.33 6.09 -4.25
C ASP A 69 3.62 6.01 -3.43
N THR A 70 3.89 4.86 -2.81
CA THR A 70 5.11 4.66 -2.00
C THR A 70 6.37 4.62 -2.86
N GLU A 71 6.33 3.96 -4.02
CA GLU A 71 7.43 3.97 -5.00
C GLU A 71 7.69 5.38 -5.55
N ARG A 72 6.62 6.14 -5.83
CA ARG A 72 6.72 7.53 -6.29
C ARG A 72 7.37 8.43 -5.25
N GLN A 73 6.95 8.36 -4.00
CA GLN A 73 7.55 9.12 -2.90
C GLN A 73 9.02 8.76 -2.69
N ALA A 74 9.35 7.47 -2.79
CA ALA A 74 10.74 7.00 -2.67
C ALA A 74 11.61 7.54 -3.82
N ALA A 75 11.10 7.56 -5.05
CA ALA A 75 11.82 8.09 -6.22
C ALA A 75 12.08 9.60 -6.13
N SER A 76 11.14 10.38 -5.59
CA SER A 76 11.31 11.82 -5.38
C SER A 76 12.30 12.18 -4.26
N SER A 77 12.62 11.22 -3.38
CA SER A 77 13.42 11.43 -2.16
C SER A 77 14.86 10.90 -2.28
N ARG A 78 15.45 11.01 -3.48
CA ARG A 78 16.82 10.53 -3.75
C ARG A 78 17.87 11.29 -2.95
#